data_AF-A0A7V7DR48-F1
#
_entry.id   AF-A0A7V7DR48-F1
#
_cell.length_a   1.000
_cell.length_b   1.000
_cell.length_c   1.000
_cell.angle_alpha   90.00
_cell.angle_beta   90.00
_cell.angle_gamma   90.00
#
_symmetry.space_group_name_H-M   'P 1'
#
loop_
_entity.id
_entity.type
_entity.pdbx_description
1 polymer ?
#
loop_
_entity_poly.entity_id
_entity_poly.type
_entity_poly.pdbx_seq_one_letter_code
_entity_poly.pdbx_strand_id
1 'polypeptide(L)' 'VAGDTRFTALLLGLGIRDLSMTVGCIPLVKQRVRTLDLVAATKRARSIMEQSDLLKIVQLMDDFNE' A
#
# COMPACT_ATOMS: atom_id res chain seq x y z
N VAL A 1 4.41 -6.92 -8.01
CA VAL A 1 3.33 -6.69 -9.01
C VAL A 1 2.19 -5.97 -8.30
N ALA A 2 1.50 -5.03 -8.95
CA ALA A 2 0.43 -4.24 -8.32
C ALA A 2 -0.77 -5.07 -7.80
N GLY A 3 -0.84 -6.36 -8.14
CA GLY A 3 -1.78 -7.33 -7.57
C GLY A 3 -1.45 -7.84 -6.16
N ASP A 4 -0.30 -7.45 -5.58
CA ASP A 4 0.02 -7.79 -4.19
C ASP A 4 -0.66 -6.79 -3.24
N THR A 5 -1.48 -7.31 -2.34
CA THR A 5 -2.29 -6.55 -1.38
C THR A 5 -1.44 -5.73 -0.41
N ARG A 6 -0.19 -6.15 -0.14
CA ARG A 6 0.73 -5.45 0.76
C ARG A 6 1.17 -4.10 0.21
N PHE A 7 1.31 -3.99 -1.10
CA PHE A 7 1.68 -2.74 -1.75
C PHE A 7 0.47 -1.89 -2.12
N THR A 8 -0.74 -2.45 -2.14
CA THR A 8 -1.97 -1.74 -2.52
C THR A 8 -2.17 -0.47 -1.71
N ALA A 9 -2.00 -0.55 -0.38
CA ALA A 9 -2.19 0.58 0.51
C ALA A 9 -1.14 1.68 0.32
N LEU A 10 0.12 1.30 0.05
CA LEU A 10 1.21 2.23 -0.23
C LEU A 10 0.99 2.93 -1.58
N LEU A 11 0.66 2.18 -2.63
CA LEU A 11 0.40 2.71 -3.98
C LEU A 11 -0.78 3.69 -3.97
N LEU A 12 -1.87 3.34 -3.29
CA LEU A 12 -3.02 4.25 -3.10
C LEU A 12 -2.65 5.48 -2.26
N GLY A 13 -1.87 5.31 -1.19
CA GLY A 13 -1.40 6.40 -0.33
C GLY A 13 -0.51 7.42 -1.07
N LEU A 14 0.24 6.96 -2.06
CA LEU A 14 1.04 7.79 -2.98
C LEU A 14 0.20 8.49 -4.06
N GLY A 15 -1.07 8.12 -4.21
CA GLY A 15 -2.01 8.72 -5.17
C GLY A 15 -2.19 7.93 -6.47
N ILE A 16 -1.69 6.69 -6.57
CA ILE A 16 -1.92 5.83 -7.74
C ILE A 16 -3.37 5.34 -7.71
N ARG A 17 -4.13 5.64 -8.76
CA ARG A 17 -5.56 5.32 -8.84
C ARG A 17 -5.87 4.16 -9.79
N ASP A 18 -4.96 3.88 -10.72
CA ASP A 18 -5.07 2.80 -11.70
C ASP A 18 -4.02 1.74 -11.42
N LEU A 19 -4.47 0.51 -11.10
CA LEU A 19 -3.62 -0.63 -10.79
C LEU A 19 -3.80 -1.72 -11.86
N SER A 20 -2.73 -2.04 -12.58
CA SER A 20 -2.72 -3.12 -13.58
C SER A 20 -2.26 -4.44 -12.96
N MET A 21 -3.07 -5.50 -13.07
CA MET A 21 -2.80 -6.80 -12.45
C MET A 21 -3.53 -7.95 -13.14
N THR A 22 -3.13 -9.19 -12.82
CA THR A 22 -3.83 -10.41 -13.24
C THR A 22 -5.23 -10.47 -12.63
N VAL A 23 -6.21 -10.97 -13.40
CA VAL A 23 -7.64 -11.02 -13.03
C VAL A 23 -7.88 -11.68 -11.66
N GLY A 24 -7.09 -12.71 -11.30
CA GLY A 24 -7.21 -13.41 -10.02
C GLY A 24 -6.92 -12.55 -8.78
N CYS A 25 -6.16 -11.46 -8.91
CA CYS A 25 -5.81 -10.58 -7.79
C CYS A 25 -6.85 -9.47 -7.56
N ILE A 26 -7.69 -9.18 -8.56
CA ILE A 26 -8.68 -8.10 -8.53
C ILE A 26 -9.61 -8.16 -7.31
N PRO A 27 -10.25 -9.30 -6.95
CA PRO A 27 -11.16 -9.34 -5.80
C PRO A 27 -10.46 -9.03 -4.47
N LEU A 28 -9.25 -9.55 -4.27
CA LEU A 28 -8.46 -9.35 -3.05
C LEU A 28 -8.03 -7.88 -2.90
N VAL A 29 -7.50 -7.30 -3.98
CA VAL A 29 -7.11 -5.89 -3.99
C VAL A 29 -8.33 -5.00 -3.76
N LYS A 30 -9.46 -5.28 -4.42
CA LYS A 30 -10.69 -4.50 -4.27
C LYS A 30 -11.27 -4.57 -2.85
N GLN A 31 -11.17 -5.73 -2.18
CA GLN A 31 -11.54 -5.86 -0.77
C GLN A 31 -10.60 -5.02 0.11
N ARG A 32 -9.29 -5.11 -0.11
CA ARG A 32 -8.30 -4.32 0.64
C ARG A 32 -8.53 -2.82 0.49
N VAL A 33 -8.81 -2.33 -0.73
CA VAL A 33 -9.14 -0.91 -0.98
C VAL A 33 -10.37 -0.47 -0.19
N ARG A 34 -11.41 -1.32 -0.12
CA ARG A 34 -12.65 -0.99 0.61
C ARG A 34 -12.48 -0.92 2.12
N THR A 35 -11.56 -1.70 2.68
CA THR A 35 -11.27 -1.70 4.12
C THR A 35 -10.17 -0.72 4.52
N LEU A 36 -9.55 -0.04 3.54
CA LEU A 36 -8.42 0.86 3.77
C LEU A 36 -8.91 2.26 4.14
N ASP A 37 -8.34 2.83 5.20
CA ASP A 37 -8.41 4.26 5.44
C ASP A 37 -7.36 4.98 4.58
N LEU A 38 -7.83 5.70 3.56
CA LEU A 38 -6.99 6.41 2.61
C LEU A 38 -6.20 7.55 3.26
N VAL A 39 -6.75 8.22 4.28
CA VAL A 39 -6.07 9.32 4.99
C VAL A 39 -4.92 8.77 5.82
N ALA A 40 -5.15 7.68 6.55
CA ALA A 40 -4.11 6.98 7.29
C ALA A 40 -3.02 6.44 6.35
N ALA A 41 -3.43 5.88 5.21
CA ALA A 41 -2.52 5.37 4.19
C ALA A 41 -1.62 6.45 3.59
N THR A 42 -2.17 7.62 3.23
CA THR A 42 -1.38 8.74 2.69
C THR A 42 -0.37 9.27 3.69
N LYS A 43 -0.73 9.39 4.98
CA LYS A 43 0.21 9.81 6.02
C LYS A 43 1.39 8.85 6.14
N ARG A 44 1.11 7.55 6.21
CA ARG A 44 2.15 6.51 6.33
C ARG A 44 3.01 6.40 5.09
N ALA A 45 2.41 6.51 3.90
CA ALA A 45 3.15 6.55 2.64
C ALA A 45 4.18 7.69 2.61
N ARG A 46 3.82 8.88 3.12
CA ARG A 46 4.79 9.98 3.25
C ARG A 46 5.91 9.66 4.23
N SER A 47 5.58 9.15 5.41
CA SER A 47 6.60 8.76 6.41
C SER A 47 7.56 7.69 5.89
N ILE A 48 7.08 6.74 5.08
CA ILE A 48 7.91 5.73 4.41
C ILE A 48 8.83 6.38 3.37
N MET A 49 8.31 7.29 2.53
CA MET A 49 9.09 7.98 1.49
C MET A 49 10.14 8.95 2.07
N GLU A 50 9.98 9.39 3.32
CA GLU A 50 10.96 10.20 4.04
C GLU A 50 12.13 9.36 4.60
N GLN A 51 11.99 8.03 4.68
CA GLN A 51 13.06 7.16 5.15
C GLN A 51 14.06 6.83 4.02
N SER A 52 15.34 6.83 4.38
CA SER A 52 16.45 6.40 3.52
C SER A 52 17.07 5.08 3.95
N ASP A 53 16.71 4.59 5.14
CA ASP A 53 17.17 3.32 5.70
C ASP A 53 16.20 2.19 5.33
N LEU A 54 16.73 1.18 4.64
CA LEU A 54 15.98 0.01 4.20
C LEU A 54 15.29 -0.72 5.37
N LEU A 55 15.95 -0.84 6.53
CA LEU A 55 15.38 -1.54 7.68
C LEU A 55 14.16 -0.80 8.23
N LYS A 56 14.22 0.53 8.29
CA LYS A 56 13.09 1.36 8.73
C LYS A 56 11.93 1.31 7.75
N ILE A 57 12.22 1.29 6.44
CA ILE A 57 11.18 1.14 5.41
C ILE A 57 10.45 -0.19 5.59
N VAL A 58 11.18 -1.28 5.81
CA VAL A 58 10.58 -2.60 6.03
C VAL A 58 9.72 -2.62 7.29
N GLN A 59 10.23 -2.09 8.41
CA GLN A 59 9.45 -2.01 9.66
C GLN A 59 8.17 -1.20 9.50
N LEU A 60 8.25 0.01 8.93
CA LEU A 60 7.07 0.85 8.70
C LEU A 60 6.07 0.22 7.72
N MET A 61 6.56 -0.62 6.79
CA MET A 61 5.72 -1.34 5.85
C MET A 61 5.05 -2.57 6.49
N ASP A 62 5.72 -3.26 7.41
CA ASP A 62 5.14 -4.35 8.18
C ASP A 62 4.08 -3.84 9.17
N ASP A 63 4.37 -2.75 9.91
CA ASP A 63 3.42 -2.06 10.81
C ASP A 63 2.19 -1.51 10.08
N PHE A 64 2.24 -1.41 8.76
CA PHE A 64 1.16 -0.94 7.91
C PHE A 64 0.31 -2.08 7.33
N ASN A 65 0.83 -3.30 7.40
CA ASN A 65 0.16 -4.51 6.91
C ASN A 65 -0.53 -5.31 8.02
N GLU A 66 -0.19 -5.09 9.29
CA GLU A 66 -1.00 -5.52 10.46
C GLU A 66 -2.40 -4.87 10.47
#